data_AF-A0A031LQE7-F1
#
_entry.id   AF-A0A031LQE7-F1
#
_cell.length_a   1.000
_cell.length_b   1.000
_cell.length_c   1.000
_cell.angle_alpha   90.00
_cell.angle_beta   90.00
_cell.angle_gamma   90.00
#
_symmetry.space_group_name_H-M   'P 1'
#
loop_
_entity.id
_entity.type
_entity.pdbx_description
1 polymer ?
#
loop_
_entity_poly.entity_id
_entity_poly.type
_entity_poly.pdbx_seq_one_letter_code
_entity_poly.pdbx_strand_id
1 'polypeptide(L)'
;MNVEIFTHKNCTECSLLLEFLEQKGLLGKVKVIDTELYPFIALERGVISTPSVFIDGKLIYAGTVDFEEFASLLSGNKVEKRIDKEDLADKLMYGITDSFAATAWIYVNRDFDSFMAQKDFVKAVTGLVLVENNDEAYEYLRNIMIKEGEKYLSKWEERMIRNISSNFIRELYWLYGIKLNVKEVMEKYPLETFAHWLMVRGGAVGRVGLRIHNLTEKDLLERVKKIYIFTLTNYDTLWEKVKKEQDAISPKEAERYLSL
;
A
#
# COMPACT_ATOMS: atom_id res chain seq x y z
N MET A 1 8.57 20.24 15.94
CA MET A 1 8.39 19.07 15.06
C MET A 1 6.93 19.03 14.66
N ASN A 2 6.64 19.16 13.39
CA ASN A 2 5.31 19.01 12.82
C ASN A 2 5.15 17.57 12.32
N VAL A 3 4.14 16.85 12.79
CA VAL A 3 3.92 15.45 12.40
C VAL A 3 2.52 15.29 11.84
N GLU A 4 2.43 14.81 10.60
CA GLU A 4 1.17 14.54 9.90
C GLU A 4 1.06 13.05 9.63
N ILE A 5 -0.08 12.44 9.94
CA ILE A 5 -0.37 11.03 9.65
C ILE A 5 -1.58 10.98 8.74
N PHE A 6 -1.36 10.55 7.50
CA PHE A 6 -2.44 10.28 6.55
C PHE A 6 -2.98 8.88 6.80
N THR A 7 -4.26 8.79 7.12
CA THR A 7 -4.96 7.54 7.46
C THR A 7 -6.18 7.35 6.57
N HIS A 8 -6.74 6.15 6.61
CA HIS A 8 -8.01 5.84 5.95
C HIS A 8 -8.84 4.98 6.90
N LYS A 9 -10.13 5.25 7.05
CA LYS A 9 -11.00 4.55 8.01
C LYS A 9 -11.10 3.02 7.85
N ASN A 10 -10.75 2.49 6.67
CA ASN A 10 -10.80 1.05 6.40
C ASN A 10 -9.41 0.37 6.44
N CYS A 11 -8.38 1.09 6.91
CA CYS A 11 -7.00 0.64 6.94
C CYS A 11 -6.65 0.07 8.33
N THR A 12 -6.48 -1.25 8.42
CA THR A 12 -6.15 -1.94 9.68
C THR A 12 -4.86 -1.41 10.32
N GLU A 13 -3.80 -1.22 9.53
CA GLU A 13 -2.52 -0.69 10.04
C GLU A 13 -2.66 0.74 10.59
N CYS A 14 -3.53 1.55 9.98
CA CYS A 14 -3.84 2.88 10.45
C CYS A 14 -4.53 2.81 11.81
N SER A 15 -5.46 1.88 11.98
CA SER A 15 -6.16 1.65 13.24
C SER A 15 -5.21 1.24 14.36
N LEU A 16 -4.35 0.25 14.12
CA LEU A 16 -3.34 -0.20 15.06
C LEU A 16 -2.39 0.94 15.47
N LEU A 17 -1.95 1.77 14.52
CA LEU A 17 -1.11 2.93 14.80
C LEU A 17 -1.82 3.96 15.70
N LEU A 18 -3.08 4.31 15.39
CA LEU A 18 -3.84 5.28 16.16
C LEU A 18 -4.15 4.78 17.58
N GLU A 19 -4.49 3.50 17.74
CA GLU A 19 -4.66 2.86 19.04
C GLU A 19 -3.36 2.89 19.86
N PHE A 20 -2.23 2.54 19.24
CA PHE A 20 -0.92 2.61 19.89
C PHE A 20 -0.59 4.03 20.38
N LEU A 21 -0.80 5.04 19.54
CA LEU A 21 -0.53 6.43 19.89
C LEU A 21 -1.43 6.93 21.02
N GLU A 22 -2.71 6.53 21.07
CA GLU A 22 -3.60 6.86 22.18
C GLU A 22 -3.14 6.20 23.48
N GLN A 23 -2.82 4.91 23.44
CA GLN A 23 -2.35 4.17 24.62
C GLN A 23 -1.07 4.78 25.21
N LYS A 24 -0.20 5.34 24.37
CA LYS A 24 1.03 6.03 24.79
C LYS A 24 0.81 7.53 25.14
N GLY A 25 -0.41 8.06 24.99
CA GLY A 25 -0.69 9.48 25.19
C GLY A 25 0.00 10.42 24.18
N LEU A 26 0.33 9.90 23.00
CA LEU A 26 1.07 10.61 21.94
C LEU A 26 0.16 11.18 20.85
N LEU A 27 -1.12 10.81 20.82
CA LEU A 27 -2.06 11.25 19.77
C LEU A 27 -2.18 12.78 19.67
N GLY A 28 -2.09 13.50 20.79
CA GLY A 28 -2.11 14.98 20.80
C GLY A 28 -0.86 15.65 20.20
N LYS A 29 0.18 14.87 19.83
CA LYS A 29 1.41 15.38 19.19
C LYS A 29 1.40 15.26 17.67
N VAL A 30 0.35 14.67 17.09
CA VAL A 30 0.27 14.41 15.65
C VAL A 30 -1.01 15.00 15.09
N LYS A 31 -0.95 15.42 13.83
CA LYS A 31 -2.13 15.80 13.05
C LYS A 31 -2.55 14.59 12.21
N VAL A 32 -3.72 14.03 12.52
CA VAL A 32 -4.31 12.93 11.74
C VAL A 32 -5.11 13.52 10.58
N ILE A 33 -4.93 13.00 9.38
CA ILE A 33 -5.60 13.47 8.16
C ILE A 33 -6.28 12.26 7.51
N ASP A 34 -7.61 12.26 7.49
CA ASP A 34 -8.36 11.25 6.77
C ASP A 34 -8.28 11.48 5.26
N THR A 35 -7.70 10.52 4.56
CA THR A 35 -7.57 10.52 3.09
C THR A 35 -8.89 10.34 2.35
N GLU A 36 -9.94 9.82 2.99
CA GLU A 36 -11.29 9.79 2.42
C GLU A 36 -11.91 11.19 2.42
N LEU A 37 -11.73 11.95 3.49
CA LEU A 37 -12.28 13.30 3.65
C LEU A 37 -11.44 14.36 2.94
N TYR A 38 -10.11 14.18 2.89
CA TYR A 38 -9.16 15.13 2.32
C TYR A 38 -8.25 14.49 1.26
N PRO A 39 -8.81 13.87 0.20
CA PRO A 39 -8.04 13.10 -0.77
C PRO A 39 -7.03 13.96 -1.54
N PHE A 40 -7.38 15.20 -1.91
CA PHE A 40 -6.48 16.05 -2.69
C PHE A 40 -5.25 16.53 -1.91
N ILE A 41 -5.37 16.70 -0.59
CA ILE A 41 -4.21 17.00 0.27
C ILE A 41 -3.26 15.79 0.27
N ALA A 42 -3.81 14.58 0.39
CA ALA A 42 -3.02 13.35 0.35
C ALA A 42 -2.29 13.19 -0.99
N LEU A 43 -2.98 13.45 -2.11
CA LEU A 43 -2.41 13.39 -3.45
C LEU A 43 -1.32 14.44 -3.68
N GLU A 44 -1.52 15.69 -3.22
CA GLU A 44 -0.51 16.75 -3.30
C GLU A 44 0.76 16.38 -2.53
N ARG A 45 0.61 15.68 -1.40
CA ARG A 45 1.73 15.15 -0.60
C ARG A 45 2.34 13.86 -1.15
N GLY A 46 1.83 13.32 -2.26
CA GLY A 46 2.34 12.08 -2.87
C GLY A 46 2.01 10.81 -2.08
N VAL A 47 0.93 10.80 -1.30
CA VAL A 47 0.49 9.63 -0.54
C VAL A 47 -0.06 8.56 -1.49
N ILE A 48 0.61 7.41 -1.54
CA ILE A 48 0.17 6.23 -2.32
C ILE A 48 -0.11 5.00 -1.47
N SER A 49 0.12 5.09 -0.16
CA SER A 49 -0.13 4.04 0.83
C SER A 49 -0.54 4.66 2.16
N THR A 50 -1.36 3.98 2.94
CA THR A 50 -1.75 4.41 4.29
C THR A 50 -1.43 3.31 5.31
N PRO A 51 -1.00 3.66 6.54
CA PRO A 51 -0.71 5.02 6.99
C PRO A 51 0.52 5.61 6.29
N SER A 52 0.52 6.93 6.07
CA SER A 52 1.72 7.66 5.63
C SER A 52 2.07 8.73 6.65
N VAL A 53 3.28 8.69 7.18
CA VAL A 53 3.74 9.56 8.26
C VAL A 53 4.74 10.55 7.71
N PHE A 54 4.45 11.83 7.87
CA PHE A 54 5.34 12.93 7.53
C PHE A 54 5.86 13.60 8.78
N ILE A 55 7.16 13.85 8.85
CA ILE A 55 7.80 14.64 9.90
C ILE A 55 8.49 15.84 9.23
N ASP A 56 8.08 17.04 9.63
CA ASP A 56 8.57 18.31 9.08
C ASP A 56 8.54 18.34 7.54
N GLY A 57 7.47 17.77 6.96
CA GLY A 57 7.24 17.70 5.51
C GLY A 57 7.92 16.53 4.78
N LYS A 58 8.75 15.74 5.46
CA LYS A 58 9.43 14.57 4.88
C LYS A 58 8.65 13.29 5.15
N LEU A 59 8.37 12.49 4.12
CA LEU A 59 7.72 11.18 4.26
C LEU A 59 8.68 10.19 4.93
N ILE A 60 8.36 9.77 6.16
CA ILE A 60 9.18 8.85 6.96
C ILE A 60 8.70 7.40 6.82
N TYR A 61 7.39 7.17 6.84
CA TYR A 61 6.79 5.85 6.70
C TYR A 61 5.67 5.87 5.66
N ALA A 62 5.49 4.78 4.92
CA ALA A 62 4.41 4.59 3.97
C ALA A 62 3.94 3.11 3.99
N GLY A 63 2.71 2.86 4.46
CA GLY A 63 2.24 1.51 4.78
C GLY A 63 2.68 1.11 6.19
N THR A 64 3.62 0.17 6.30
CA THR A 64 4.09 -0.32 7.60
C THR A 64 4.82 0.75 8.42
N VAL A 65 4.49 0.85 9.72
CA VAL A 65 5.15 1.77 10.67
C VAL A 65 5.78 0.98 11.80
N ASP A 66 7.04 1.27 12.13
CA ASP A 66 7.64 0.78 13.36
C ASP A 66 7.17 1.66 14.53
N PHE A 67 6.22 1.16 15.32
CA PHE A 67 5.53 1.93 16.34
C PHE A 67 6.47 2.46 17.44
N GLU A 68 7.44 1.66 17.87
CA GLU A 68 8.37 2.06 18.93
C GLU A 68 9.44 3.03 18.37
N GLU A 69 9.93 2.81 17.14
CA GLU A 69 10.78 3.77 16.44
C GLU A 69 10.08 5.12 16.27
N PHE A 70 8.80 5.09 15.85
CA PHE A 70 8.00 6.30 15.68
C PHE A 70 7.71 7.00 17.01
N ALA A 71 7.39 6.28 18.08
CA ALA A 71 7.23 6.85 19.42
C ALA A 71 8.53 7.53 19.93
N SER A 72 9.69 6.94 19.61
CA SER A 72 10.99 7.51 19.93
C SER A 72 11.22 8.83 19.18
N LEU A 73 10.90 8.88 17.89
CA LEU A 73 10.92 10.12 17.08
C LEU A 73 9.99 11.19 17.66
N LEU A 74 8.75 10.82 18.05
CA LEU A 74 7.78 11.72 18.71
C LEU A 74 8.25 12.26 20.07
N SER A 75 9.24 11.61 20.66
CA SER A 75 9.87 12.03 21.92
C SER A 75 11.12 12.88 21.72
N GLY A 76 11.51 13.15 20.46
CA GLY A 76 12.66 13.98 20.11
C GLY A 76 13.99 13.23 20.05
N ASN A 77 13.98 11.90 20.13
CA ASN A 77 15.19 11.11 19.98
C ASN A 77 15.61 11.04 18.50
N LYS A 78 16.91 11.11 18.25
CA LYS A 78 17.45 10.78 16.93
C LYS A 78 17.45 9.26 16.76
N VAL A 79 16.84 8.79 15.67
CA VAL A 79 16.95 7.41 15.22
C VAL A 79 17.86 7.40 13.99
N GLU A 80 19.06 6.85 14.15
CA GLU A 80 19.94 6.55 13.02
C GLU A 80 19.85 5.07 12.70
N LYS A 81 19.52 4.77 11.44
CA LYS A 81 19.41 3.39 10.97
C LYS A 81 20.65 3.03 10.18
N ARG A 82 21.26 1.89 10.51
CA ARG A 82 22.20 1.23 9.59
C ARG A 82 21.40 0.30 8.72
N ILE A 83 21.52 0.47 7.41
CA ILE A 83 20.84 -0.38 6.44
C ILE A 83 21.90 -1.17 5.68
N ASP A 84 21.72 -2.48 5.66
CA ASP A 84 22.44 -3.34 4.74
C ASP A 84 21.95 -3.05 3.31
N LYS A 85 22.90 -2.70 2.43
CA LYS A 85 22.60 -2.40 1.03
C LYS A 85 22.05 -3.64 0.32
N GLU A 86 22.45 -4.84 0.72
CA GLU A 86 22.02 -6.11 0.10
C GLU A 86 20.53 -6.40 0.35
N ASP A 87 19.99 -5.91 1.48
CA ASP A 87 18.58 -6.11 1.87
C ASP A 87 17.61 -5.08 1.27
N LEU A 88 18.12 -4.00 0.66
CA LEU A 88 17.30 -2.88 0.22
C LEU A 88 16.23 -3.28 -0.79
N ALA A 89 16.55 -4.19 -1.71
CA ALA A 89 15.61 -4.66 -2.71
C ALA A 89 14.47 -5.48 -2.08
N ASP A 90 14.78 -6.34 -1.10
CA ASP A 90 13.74 -7.10 -0.39
C ASP A 90 12.89 -6.21 0.52
N LYS A 91 13.47 -5.19 1.16
CA LYS A 91 12.70 -4.17 1.90
C LYS A 91 11.77 -3.39 0.99
N LEU A 92 12.24 -2.98 -0.19
CA LEU A 92 11.40 -2.31 -1.18
C LEU A 92 10.26 -3.22 -1.62
N MET A 93 10.53 -4.49 -1.95
CA MET A 93 9.49 -5.44 -2.34
C MET A 93 8.49 -5.72 -1.22
N TYR A 94 8.94 -5.76 0.04
CA TYR A 94 8.04 -5.81 1.19
C TYR A 94 7.09 -4.60 1.20
N GLY A 95 7.62 -3.38 1.09
CA GLY A 95 6.81 -2.15 1.04
C GLY A 95 5.87 -2.08 -0.15
N ILE A 96 6.33 -2.49 -1.34
CA ILE A 96 5.49 -2.62 -2.53
C ILE A 96 4.33 -3.58 -2.25
N THR A 97 4.62 -4.78 -1.73
CA THR A 97 3.61 -5.82 -1.48
C THR A 97 2.68 -5.55 -0.30
N ASP A 98 2.98 -4.52 0.50
CA ASP A 98 2.12 -4.01 1.56
C ASP A 98 1.13 -2.95 1.03
N SER A 99 1.57 -2.15 0.05
CA SER A 99 0.69 -1.20 -0.65
C SER A 99 -0.03 -1.84 -1.83
N PHE A 100 -1.37 -1.85 -1.79
CA PHE A 100 -2.18 -2.34 -2.92
C PHE A 100 -1.89 -1.56 -4.22
N ALA A 101 -1.85 -0.22 -4.14
CA ALA A 101 -1.61 0.62 -5.31
C ALA A 101 -0.24 0.32 -5.96
N ALA A 102 0.82 0.23 -5.15
CA ALA A 102 2.15 -0.11 -5.64
C ALA A 102 2.21 -1.53 -6.22
N THR A 103 1.62 -2.50 -5.51
CA THR A 103 1.54 -3.91 -5.95
C THR A 103 0.85 -4.02 -7.30
N ALA A 104 -0.35 -3.46 -7.43
CA ALA A 104 -1.14 -3.52 -8.66
C ALA A 104 -0.40 -2.84 -9.81
N TRP A 105 0.16 -1.65 -9.59
CA TRP A 105 0.87 -0.92 -10.64
C TRP A 105 2.08 -1.70 -11.15
N ILE A 106 2.95 -2.21 -10.26
CA ILE A 106 4.18 -2.89 -10.70
C ILE A 106 3.88 -4.27 -11.29
N TYR A 107 2.85 -4.98 -10.80
CA TYR A 107 2.45 -6.29 -11.33
C TYR A 107 1.94 -6.19 -12.78
N VAL A 108 1.13 -5.16 -13.05
CA VAL A 108 0.56 -4.92 -14.39
C VAL A 108 1.66 -4.43 -15.33
N ASN A 109 2.37 -3.37 -14.94
CA ASN A 109 3.23 -2.61 -15.85
C ASN A 109 4.66 -3.15 -15.96
N ARG A 110 5.16 -3.86 -14.93
CA ARG A 110 6.54 -4.38 -14.84
C ARG A 110 7.64 -3.33 -15.14
N ASP A 111 7.36 -2.06 -14.84
CA ASP A 111 8.25 -0.94 -15.14
C ASP A 111 8.88 -0.37 -13.86
N PHE A 112 10.00 -0.95 -13.46
CA PHE A 112 10.75 -0.49 -12.30
C PHE A 112 11.38 0.88 -12.50
N ASP A 113 11.74 1.27 -13.73
CA ASP A 113 12.39 2.56 -13.99
C ASP A 113 11.45 3.72 -13.62
N SER A 114 10.21 3.66 -14.11
CA SER A 114 9.18 4.64 -13.78
C SER A 114 8.73 4.54 -12.32
N PHE A 115 8.64 3.33 -11.76
CA PHE A 115 8.28 3.16 -10.34
C PHE A 115 9.30 3.81 -9.40
N MET A 116 10.59 3.59 -9.68
CA MET A 116 11.67 4.13 -8.86
C MET A 116 11.71 5.67 -8.88
N ALA A 117 11.11 6.34 -9.86
CA ALA A 117 10.97 7.80 -9.84
C ALA A 117 10.20 8.33 -8.61
N GLN A 118 9.43 7.49 -7.91
CA GLN A 118 8.81 7.82 -6.63
C GLN A 118 9.81 7.74 -5.46
N LYS A 119 10.82 8.62 -5.50
CA LYS A 119 11.98 8.60 -4.60
C LYS A 119 11.60 8.62 -3.10
N ASP A 120 10.63 9.44 -2.71
CA ASP A 120 10.22 9.56 -1.31
C ASP A 120 9.54 8.30 -0.79
N PHE A 121 8.65 7.70 -1.60
CA PHE A 121 8.04 6.42 -1.26
C PHE A 121 9.11 5.32 -1.09
N VAL A 122 10.01 5.18 -2.08
CA VAL A 122 11.10 4.21 -2.04
C VAL A 122 11.95 4.39 -0.77
N LYS A 123 12.31 5.64 -0.44
CA LYS A 123 13.11 5.93 0.74
C LYS A 123 12.37 5.64 2.05
N ALA A 124 11.08 5.90 2.11
CA ALA A 124 10.26 5.63 3.29
C ALA A 124 10.12 4.12 3.54
N VAL A 125 9.71 3.34 2.54
CA VAL A 125 9.48 1.89 2.72
C VAL A 125 10.75 1.08 2.95
N THR A 126 11.90 1.60 2.50
CA THR A 126 13.20 0.97 2.76
C THR A 126 13.85 1.46 4.05
N GLY A 127 13.33 2.54 4.66
CA GLY A 127 13.94 3.21 5.80
C GLY A 127 15.16 4.09 5.46
N LEU A 128 15.53 4.20 4.18
CA LEU A 128 16.64 5.05 3.71
C LEU A 128 16.46 6.53 4.12
N VAL A 129 15.23 6.97 4.33
CA VAL A 129 14.91 8.31 4.82
C VAL A 129 15.58 8.65 6.17
N LEU A 130 15.90 7.64 6.98
CA LEU A 130 16.55 7.75 8.30
C LEU A 130 18.07 7.53 8.24
N VAL A 131 18.64 7.39 7.05
CA VAL A 131 20.09 7.21 6.85
C VAL A 131 20.70 8.52 6.34
N GLU A 132 21.83 8.93 6.91
CA GLU A 132 22.61 10.06 6.40
C GLU A 132 23.19 9.73 5.01
N ASN A 133 23.28 10.73 4.12
CA ASN A 133 23.81 10.55 2.76
C ASN A 133 23.15 9.40 1.96
N ASN A 134 21.84 9.20 2.13
CA ASN A 134 21.09 8.09 1.56
C ASN A 134 20.95 8.07 0.02
N ASP A 135 21.40 9.11 -0.69
CA ASP A 135 21.27 9.18 -2.15
C ASP A 135 22.09 8.09 -2.86
N GLU A 136 23.31 7.79 -2.40
CA GLU A 136 24.12 6.71 -2.99
C GLU A 136 23.45 5.35 -2.84
N ALA A 137 22.87 5.07 -1.67
CA ALA A 137 22.15 3.82 -1.41
C ALA A 137 20.86 3.73 -2.23
N TYR A 138 20.16 4.85 -2.43
CA TYR A 138 19.01 4.91 -3.32
C TYR A 138 19.39 4.65 -4.78
N GLU A 139 20.46 5.27 -5.30
CA GLU A 139 20.90 5.04 -6.69
C GLU A 139 21.38 3.59 -6.90
N TYR A 140 22.06 3.01 -5.91
CA TYR A 140 22.39 1.59 -5.91
C TYR A 140 21.15 0.71 -6.03
N LEU A 141 20.13 0.94 -5.18
CA LEU A 141 18.87 0.23 -5.22
C LEU A 141 18.15 0.41 -6.57
N ARG A 142 18.10 1.65 -7.09
CA ARG A 142 17.50 1.96 -8.39
C ARG A 142 18.13 1.14 -9.52
N ASN A 143 19.46 1.09 -9.56
CA ASN A 143 20.18 0.31 -10.57
C ASN A 143 19.91 -1.19 -10.46
N ILE A 144 19.81 -1.73 -9.24
CA ILE A 144 19.42 -3.12 -9.01
C ILE A 144 18.00 -3.36 -9.52
N MET A 145 17.03 -2.53 -9.15
CA MET A 145 15.63 -2.78 -9.51
C MET A 145 15.38 -2.66 -11.02
N ILE A 146 16.08 -1.76 -11.71
CA ILE A 146 15.98 -1.67 -13.18
C ILE A 146 16.58 -2.90 -13.86
N LYS A 147 17.69 -3.43 -13.35
CA LYS A 147 18.40 -4.56 -13.96
C LYS A 147 17.80 -5.92 -13.58
N GLU A 148 17.39 -6.08 -12.33
CA GLU A 148 16.99 -7.34 -11.71
C GLU A 148 15.54 -7.36 -11.24
N GLY A 149 14.75 -6.31 -11.45
CA GLY A 149 13.38 -6.21 -10.94
C GLY A 149 12.49 -7.39 -11.30
N GLU A 150 12.69 -8.00 -12.48
CA GLU A 150 11.93 -9.18 -12.90
C GLU A 150 12.18 -10.43 -12.05
N LYS A 151 13.41 -10.59 -11.56
CA LYS A 151 13.76 -11.65 -10.61
C LYS A 151 13.00 -11.44 -9.30
N TYR A 152 12.88 -10.19 -8.85
CA TYR A 152 12.12 -9.85 -7.65
C TYR A 152 10.61 -10.02 -7.84
N LEU A 153 10.04 -9.64 -8.99
CA LEU A 153 8.63 -9.94 -9.30
C LEU A 153 8.35 -11.43 -9.21
N SER A 154 9.21 -12.26 -9.80
CA SER A 154 9.07 -13.72 -9.75
C SER A 154 9.17 -14.25 -8.30
N LYS A 155 10.14 -13.77 -7.52
CA LYS A 155 10.33 -14.15 -6.12
C LYS A 155 9.12 -13.80 -5.25
N TRP A 156 8.48 -12.66 -5.51
CA TRP A 156 7.41 -12.10 -4.67
C TRP A 156 6.00 -12.31 -5.26
N GLU A 157 5.87 -13.00 -6.41
CA GLU A 157 4.62 -13.15 -7.18
C GLU A 157 3.46 -13.63 -6.31
N GLU A 158 3.69 -14.65 -5.48
CA GLU A 158 2.66 -15.25 -4.64
C GLU A 158 2.10 -14.26 -3.60
N ARG A 159 2.96 -13.42 -3.02
CA ARG A 159 2.52 -12.37 -2.08
C ARG A 159 1.75 -11.27 -2.80
N MET A 160 2.17 -10.89 -3.99
CA MET A 160 1.46 -9.91 -4.82
C MET A 160 0.07 -10.41 -5.23
N ILE A 161 -0.04 -11.67 -5.67
CA ILE A 161 -1.33 -12.32 -5.97
C ILE A 161 -2.25 -12.26 -4.76
N ARG A 162 -1.77 -12.65 -3.58
CA ARG A 162 -2.55 -12.60 -2.33
C ARG A 162 -2.99 -11.18 -1.97
N ASN A 163 -2.10 -10.19 -2.10
CA ASN A 163 -2.42 -8.79 -1.83
C ASN A 163 -3.54 -8.29 -2.77
N ILE A 164 -3.38 -8.45 -4.08
CA ILE A 164 -4.36 -8.01 -5.08
C ILE A 164 -5.71 -8.70 -4.85
N SER A 165 -5.69 -10.02 -4.67
CA SER A 165 -6.91 -10.81 -4.45
C SER A 165 -7.64 -10.35 -3.19
N SER A 166 -6.93 -10.16 -2.08
CA SER A 166 -7.54 -9.71 -0.82
C SER A 166 -8.16 -8.31 -0.95
N ASN A 167 -7.50 -7.39 -1.67
CA ASN A 167 -8.03 -6.05 -1.90
C ASN A 167 -9.25 -6.05 -2.83
N PHE A 168 -9.28 -6.91 -3.85
CA PHE A 168 -10.49 -7.09 -4.66
C PHE A 168 -11.68 -7.53 -3.81
N ILE A 169 -11.48 -8.55 -2.97
CA ILE A 169 -12.53 -9.06 -2.07
C ILE A 169 -12.96 -7.99 -1.06
N ARG A 170 -12.01 -7.18 -0.57
CA ARG A 170 -12.30 -6.06 0.33
C ARG A 170 -13.18 -5.00 -0.32
N GLU A 171 -12.96 -4.69 -1.59
CA GLU A 171 -13.85 -3.79 -2.33
C GLU A 171 -15.25 -4.40 -2.53
N LEU A 172 -15.35 -5.71 -2.83
CA LEU A 172 -16.65 -6.38 -2.89
C LEU A 172 -17.38 -6.31 -1.53
N TYR A 173 -16.65 -6.54 -0.43
CA TYR A 173 -17.19 -6.44 0.93
C TYR A 173 -17.82 -5.06 1.18
N TRP A 174 -17.09 -3.98 0.89
CA TRP A 174 -17.59 -2.62 1.07
C TRP A 174 -18.74 -2.26 0.12
N LEU A 175 -18.64 -2.65 -1.15
CA LEU A 175 -19.60 -2.26 -2.18
C LEU A 175 -20.95 -2.94 -2.01
N TYR A 176 -20.96 -4.24 -1.70
CA TYR A 176 -22.20 -5.02 -1.62
C TYR A 176 -22.74 -5.11 -0.19
N GLY A 177 -21.90 -5.00 0.84
CA GLY A 177 -22.30 -5.15 2.25
C GLY A 177 -22.78 -6.55 2.63
N ILE A 178 -22.97 -7.44 1.64
CA ILE A 178 -23.35 -8.84 1.78
C ILE A 178 -22.40 -9.71 0.95
N LYS A 179 -22.21 -10.95 1.38
CA LYS A 179 -21.41 -11.92 0.64
C LYS A 179 -22.16 -12.36 -0.61
N LEU A 180 -21.62 -12.02 -1.77
CA LEU A 180 -22.05 -12.62 -3.04
C LEU A 180 -21.56 -14.06 -3.12
N ASN A 181 -22.30 -14.94 -3.79
CA ASN A 181 -21.75 -16.24 -4.14
C ASN A 181 -20.75 -16.12 -5.32
N VAL A 182 -19.86 -17.10 -5.47
CA VAL A 182 -18.77 -17.02 -6.47
C VAL A 182 -19.27 -16.89 -7.92
N LYS A 183 -20.45 -17.45 -8.26
CA LYS A 183 -21.02 -17.33 -9.60
C LYS A 183 -21.46 -15.91 -9.90
N GLU A 184 -22.10 -15.25 -8.92
CA GLU A 184 -22.48 -13.84 -9.03
C GLU A 184 -21.24 -12.94 -9.22
N VAL A 185 -20.13 -13.26 -8.53
CA VAL A 185 -18.86 -12.54 -8.70
C VAL A 185 -18.34 -12.73 -10.13
N MET A 186 -18.34 -13.94 -10.67
CA MET A 186 -17.90 -14.22 -12.04
C MET A 186 -18.75 -13.52 -13.10
N GLU A 187 -20.06 -13.42 -12.88
CA GLU A 187 -20.99 -12.73 -13.79
C GLU A 187 -20.79 -11.22 -13.77
N LYS A 188 -20.57 -10.63 -12.59
CA LYS A 188 -20.39 -9.18 -12.42
C LYS A 188 -18.98 -8.70 -12.75
N TYR A 189 -17.99 -9.56 -12.52
CA TYR A 189 -16.57 -9.27 -12.73
C TYR A 189 -15.92 -10.39 -13.55
N PRO A 190 -16.30 -10.54 -14.84
CA PRO A 190 -15.57 -11.43 -15.74
C PRO A 190 -14.10 -11.00 -15.84
N LEU A 191 -13.24 -11.88 -16.36
CA LEU A 191 -11.79 -11.68 -16.41
C LEU A 191 -11.38 -10.30 -16.97
N GLU A 192 -12.07 -9.86 -18.02
CA GLU A 192 -11.85 -8.56 -18.68
C GLU A 192 -12.17 -7.38 -17.76
N THR A 193 -13.26 -7.49 -16.98
CA THR A 193 -13.65 -6.47 -16.01
C THR A 193 -12.69 -6.45 -14.82
N PHE A 194 -12.27 -7.64 -14.36
CA PHE A 194 -11.24 -7.76 -13.33
C PHE A 194 -9.89 -7.17 -13.80
N ALA A 195 -9.49 -7.43 -15.05
CA ALA A 195 -8.28 -6.88 -15.64
C ALA A 195 -8.33 -5.35 -15.71
N HIS A 196 -9.46 -4.80 -16.17
CA HIS A 196 -9.67 -3.36 -16.19
C HIS A 196 -9.63 -2.74 -14.78
N TRP A 197 -10.30 -3.37 -13.80
CA TRP A 197 -10.25 -2.96 -12.40
C TRP A 197 -8.80 -2.90 -11.89
N LEU A 198 -8.01 -3.95 -12.15
CA LEU A 198 -6.63 -4.01 -11.69
C LEU A 198 -5.74 -2.92 -12.32
N MET A 199 -5.90 -2.64 -13.60
CA MET A 199 -5.17 -1.56 -14.30
C MET A 199 -5.49 -0.17 -13.72
N VAL A 200 -6.76 0.07 -13.38
CA VAL A 200 -7.22 1.36 -12.88
C VAL A 200 -6.82 1.57 -11.41
N ARG A 201 -6.86 0.52 -10.59
CA ARG A 201 -6.62 0.64 -9.14
C ARG A 201 -5.15 0.72 -8.75
N GLY A 202 -4.22 0.52 -9.68
CA GLY A 202 -2.78 0.69 -9.47
C GLY A 202 -2.32 2.14 -9.27
N GLY A 203 -3.00 2.94 -8.44
CA GLY A 203 -2.55 4.30 -8.12
C GLY A 203 -2.81 5.35 -9.21
N ALA A 204 -3.73 5.10 -10.13
CA ALA A 204 -4.17 6.12 -11.08
C ALA A 204 -5.09 7.15 -10.40
N VAL A 205 -4.89 8.43 -10.71
CA VAL A 205 -5.78 9.54 -10.33
C VAL A 205 -6.39 10.11 -11.60
N GLY A 206 -7.66 9.79 -11.86
CA GLY A 206 -8.26 10.06 -13.15
C GLY A 206 -7.50 9.31 -14.25
N ARG A 207 -6.79 10.04 -15.12
CA ARG A 207 -5.90 9.46 -16.15
C ARG A 207 -4.41 9.53 -15.82
N VAL A 208 -4.03 10.27 -14.77
CA VAL A 208 -2.62 10.40 -14.37
C VAL A 208 -2.18 9.07 -13.76
N GLY A 209 -1.06 8.51 -14.23
CA GLY A 209 -0.53 7.22 -13.79
C GLY A 209 -1.22 6.00 -14.41
N LEU A 210 -2.36 6.17 -15.09
CA LEU A 210 -3.07 5.09 -15.78
C LEU A 210 -2.31 4.65 -17.03
N ARG A 211 -1.98 3.35 -17.10
CA ARG A 211 -1.47 2.69 -18.30
C ARG A 211 -2.45 1.61 -18.71
N ILE A 212 -3.08 1.83 -19.86
CA ILE A 212 -4.09 0.90 -20.39
C ILE A 212 -3.38 -0.08 -21.31
N HIS A 213 -3.48 -1.36 -20.97
CA HIS A 213 -3.05 -2.45 -21.83
C HIS A 213 -4.24 -3.01 -22.59
N ASN A 214 -4.04 -3.35 -23.86
CA ASN A 214 -5.09 -3.98 -24.64
C ASN A 214 -5.34 -5.41 -24.12
N LEU A 215 -6.59 -5.80 -24.00
CA LEU A 215 -6.96 -7.16 -23.57
C LEU A 215 -6.49 -8.25 -24.55
N THR A 216 -6.07 -7.88 -25.77
CA THR A 216 -5.41 -8.81 -26.70
C THR A 216 -3.95 -9.12 -26.34
N GLU A 217 -3.34 -8.39 -25.40
CA GLU A 217 -1.98 -8.64 -24.92
C GLU A 217 -1.93 -9.91 -24.07
N LYS A 218 -1.64 -11.05 -24.72
CA LYS A 218 -1.69 -12.39 -24.10
C LYS A 218 -0.86 -12.50 -22.82
N ASP A 219 0.35 -11.97 -22.82
CA ASP A 219 1.25 -12.09 -21.67
C ASP A 219 0.70 -11.37 -20.43
N LEU A 220 0.07 -10.21 -20.62
CA LEU A 220 -0.59 -9.50 -19.53
C LEU A 220 -1.84 -10.23 -19.07
N LEU A 221 -2.70 -10.64 -20.02
CA LEU A 221 -3.96 -11.29 -19.69
C LEU A 221 -3.74 -12.60 -18.95
N GLU A 222 -2.73 -13.40 -19.34
CA GLU A 222 -2.37 -14.62 -18.63
C GLU A 222 -1.85 -14.35 -17.21
N ARG A 223 -1.07 -13.28 -16.98
CA ARG A 223 -0.68 -12.88 -15.61
C ARG A 223 -1.90 -12.49 -14.77
N VAL A 224 -2.77 -11.64 -15.30
CA VAL A 224 -4.00 -11.22 -14.60
C VAL A 224 -4.91 -12.42 -14.30
N LYS A 225 -5.02 -13.35 -15.27
CA LYS A 225 -5.81 -14.57 -15.13
C LYS A 225 -5.31 -15.46 -13.99
N LYS A 226 -4.00 -15.52 -13.70
CA LYS A 226 -3.49 -16.21 -12.51
C LYS A 226 -4.11 -15.64 -11.22
N ILE A 227 -4.13 -14.31 -11.08
CA ILE A 227 -4.74 -13.64 -9.91
C ILE A 227 -6.24 -13.91 -9.87
N TYR A 228 -6.92 -13.79 -11.00
CA TYR A 228 -8.35 -14.02 -11.09
C TYR A 228 -8.73 -15.45 -10.66
N ILE A 229 -8.04 -16.46 -11.19
CA ILE A 229 -8.24 -17.87 -10.80
C ILE A 229 -7.94 -18.06 -9.32
N PHE A 230 -6.83 -17.53 -8.80
CA PHE A 230 -6.51 -17.62 -7.39
C PHE A 230 -7.60 -17.00 -6.51
N THR A 231 -8.09 -15.82 -6.89
CA THR A 231 -9.14 -15.07 -6.18
C THR A 231 -10.41 -15.89 -6.07
N LEU A 232 -10.90 -16.43 -7.20
CA LEU A 232 -12.13 -17.21 -7.24
C LEU A 232 -11.99 -18.55 -6.52
N THR A 233 -10.84 -19.22 -6.66
CA THR A 233 -10.58 -20.51 -6.03
C THR A 233 -10.53 -20.39 -4.50
N ASN A 234 -10.03 -19.26 -4.00
CA ASN A 234 -9.88 -18.99 -2.57
C ASN A 234 -10.95 -18.03 -2.04
N TYR A 235 -12.03 -17.79 -2.78
CA TYR A 235 -13.00 -16.73 -2.54
C TYR A 235 -13.54 -16.73 -1.11
N ASP A 236 -14.02 -17.89 -0.64
CA ASP A 236 -14.62 -18.00 0.69
C ASP A 236 -13.60 -17.73 1.81
N THR A 237 -12.40 -18.31 1.71
CA THR A 237 -11.33 -18.10 2.68
C THR A 237 -10.88 -16.64 2.72
N LEU A 238 -10.73 -16.01 1.56
CA LEU A 238 -10.38 -14.59 1.46
C LEU A 238 -11.49 -13.71 2.03
N TRP A 239 -12.76 -14.04 1.77
CA TRP A 239 -13.91 -13.30 2.29
C TRP A 239 -13.96 -13.35 3.82
N GLU A 240 -13.84 -14.53 4.43
CA GLU A 240 -13.87 -14.63 5.91
C GLU A 240 -12.71 -13.89 6.56
N LYS A 241 -11.52 -13.94 5.93
CA LYS A 241 -10.36 -13.16 6.38
C LYS A 241 -10.66 -11.65 6.33
N VAL A 242 -11.12 -11.15 5.18
CA VAL A 242 -11.45 -9.74 4.98
C VAL A 242 -12.54 -9.29 5.94
N LYS A 243 -13.61 -10.06 6.10
CA LYS A 243 -14.70 -9.76 7.03
C LYS A 243 -14.17 -9.61 8.45
N LYS A 244 -13.36 -10.57 8.92
CA LYS A 244 -12.73 -10.50 10.25
C LYS A 244 -11.85 -9.27 10.42
N GLU A 245 -11.03 -8.94 9.42
CA GLU A 245 -10.18 -7.74 9.43
C GLU A 245 -11.01 -6.47 9.51
N GLN A 246 -12.05 -6.34 8.68
CA GLN A 246 -12.83 -5.11 8.55
C GLN A 246 -13.80 -4.90 9.73
N ASP A 247 -14.39 -5.96 10.27
CA ASP A 247 -15.25 -5.88 11.46
C ASP A 247 -14.45 -5.50 12.72
N ALA A 248 -13.15 -5.82 12.76
CA ALA A 248 -12.27 -5.50 13.89
C ALA A 248 -11.87 -4.02 13.96
N ILE A 249 -11.99 -3.25 12.87
CA ILE A 249 -11.59 -1.82 12.82
C ILE A 249 -12.51 -0.91 13.67
N SER A 250 -13.60 -1.44 14.23
CA SER A 250 -14.47 -0.83 15.25
C SER A 250 -15.27 0.41 14.83
N PRO A 251 -16.53 0.56 15.31
CA PRO A 251 -17.28 1.83 15.24
C PRO A 251 -16.60 3.02 15.94
N LYS A 252 -15.61 2.78 16.82
CA LYS A 252 -14.89 3.84 17.55
C LYS A 252 -14.07 4.76 16.63
N GLU A 253 -13.60 4.27 15.48
CA GLU A 253 -12.89 5.13 14.53
C GLU A 253 -13.81 6.15 13.87
N ALA A 254 -15.05 5.76 13.56
CA ALA A 254 -16.05 6.68 13.01
C ALA A 254 -16.33 7.85 13.97
N GLU A 255 -16.37 7.61 15.29
CA GLU A 255 -16.49 8.67 16.30
C GLU A 255 -15.21 9.52 16.43
N ARG A 256 -14.04 8.92 16.25
CA ARG A 256 -12.73 9.59 16.32
C ARG A 256 -12.53 10.61 15.20
N TYR A 257 -12.96 10.29 13.98
CA TYR A 257 -12.92 11.22 12.85
C TYR A 257 -13.99 12.32 12.93
N LEU A 258 -15.05 12.12 13.74
CA LEU A 258 -16.08 13.14 13.99
C LEU A 258 -15.71 14.10 15.14
N SER A 259 -14.67 13.80 15.92
CA SER A 259 -14.27 14.53 17.13
C SER A 259 -12.90 15.23 17.05
N LEU A 260 -12.19 15.06 15.93
CA LEU A 260 -10.96 15.77 15.56
C LEU A 260 -11.25 16.85 14.50
#